data_AF-A0A968XWV4-F1
#
_entry.id   AF-A0A968XWV4-F1
#
_cell.length_a   1.000
_cell.length_b   1.000
_cell.length_c   1.000
_cell.angle_alpha   90.00
_cell.angle_beta   90.00
_cell.angle_gamma   90.00
#
_symmetry.space_group_name_H-M   'P 1'
#
loop_
_entity.id
_entity.type
_entity.pdbx_description
1 polymer ?
#
loop_
_entity_poly.entity_id
_entity_poly.type
_entity_poly.pdbx_seq_one_letter_code
_entity_poly.pdbx_strand_id
1 'polypeptide(L)'
;MLEEFPVTEQAQLRRYQVKSALMVPIVLSETELWGYIGCEACQQARVWSTHEHSTLVALADNFSSAIRRQRRDEQIQHQAFHDLLTGLPNRMLFNHRLPWRSPRRRTPGACGGDDF
;
A
#
# COMPACT_ATOMS: atom_id res chain seq x y z
N MET A 1 24.86 15.76 7.65
CA MET A 1 26.07 15.12 7.06
C MET A 1 25.94 13.60 7.16
N LEU A 2 26.69 12.78 6.40
CA LEU A 2 26.55 11.31 6.49
C LEU A 2 26.83 10.76 7.90
N GLU A 3 27.67 11.46 8.67
CA GLU A 3 28.05 11.11 10.03
C GLU A 3 26.89 11.19 11.03
N GLU A 4 25.79 11.88 10.67
CA GLU A 4 24.58 12.01 11.49
C GLU A 4 23.65 10.78 11.38
N PHE A 5 23.92 9.85 10.46
CA PHE A 5 23.13 8.64 10.26
C PHE A 5 23.73 7.45 11.02
N PRO A 6 22.93 6.45 11.43
CA PRO A 6 23.47 5.24 12.03
C PRO A 6 24.41 4.49 11.07
N VAL A 7 25.35 3.73 11.62
CA VAL A 7 26.47 3.12 10.87
C VAL A 7 25.99 2.19 9.75
N THR A 8 24.85 1.52 9.96
CA THR A 8 24.23 0.62 8.98
C THR A 8 23.78 1.38 7.72
N GLU A 9 23.10 2.52 7.88
CA GLU A 9 22.69 3.36 6.75
C GLU A 9 23.88 4.03 6.07
N GLN A 10 24.91 4.43 6.82
CA GLN A 10 26.12 5.05 6.25
C GLN A 10 26.78 4.17 5.18
N ALA A 11 26.84 2.85 5.40
CA ALA A 11 27.41 1.92 4.41
C ALA A 11 26.64 1.94 3.08
N GLN A 12 25.31 2.02 3.15
CA GLN A 12 24.46 2.12 1.95
C GLN A 12 24.61 3.49 1.27
N LEU A 13 24.55 4.57 2.03
CA LEU A 13 24.69 5.94 1.51
C LEU A 13 26.06 6.14 0.84
N ARG A 14 27.14 5.61 1.43
CA ARG A 14 28.48 5.62 0.81
C ARG A 14 28.53 4.83 -0.49
N ARG A 15 27.84 3.69 -0.57
CA ARG A 15 27.76 2.88 -1.80
C ARG A 15 27.06 3.64 -2.94
N TYR A 16 26.09 4.49 -2.63
CA TYR A 16 25.44 5.39 -3.60
C TYR A 16 26.18 6.71 -3.82
N GLN A 17 27.40 6.84 -3.27
CA GLN A 17 28.22 8.06 -3.32
C GLN A 17 27.50 9.31 -2.79
N VAL A 18 26.55 9.13 -1.85
CA VAL A 18 25.86 10.24 -1.22
C VAL A 18 26.86 10.97 -0.33
N LYS A 19 26.94 12.30 -0.50
CA LYS A 19 27.84 13.18 0.25
C LYS A 19 27.10 13.96 1.34
N SER A 20 25.81 14.19 1.14
CA SER A 20 24.91 14.76 2.15
C SER A 20 23.48 14.30 1.87
N ALA A 21 22.73 14.03 2.92
CA ALA A 21 21.32 13.68 2.84
C ALA A 21 20.52 14.47 3.86
N LEU A 22 19.25 14.70 3.56
CA LEU A 22 18.23 15.22 4.45
C LEU A 22 17.10 14.21 4.45
N MET A 23 16.78 13.61 5.60
CA MET A 23 15.70 12.65 5.74
C MET A 23 14.78 13.09 6.88
N VAL A 24 13.48 12.94 6.65
CA VAL A 24 12.43 13.17 7.64
C VAL A 24 11.56 11.92 7.76
N PRO A 25 11.11 11.56 8.98
CA PRO A 25 10.28 10.38 9.18
C PRO A 25 8.84 10.62 8.70
N ILE A 26 8.24 9.60 8.12
CA ILE A 26 6.80 9.52 7.87
C ILE A 26 6.19 8.72 9.02
N VAL A 27 5.53 9.42 9.94
CA VAL A 27 4.99 8.86 11.17
C VAL A 27 3.47 8.81 11.06
N LEU A 28 2.84 7.65 11.29
CA LEU A 28 1.38 7.50 11.20
C LEU A 28 0.68 7.75 12.54
N SER A 29 1.36 7.43 13.65
CA SER A 29 0.93 7.68 15.04
C SER A 29 2.16 7.78 15.96
N GLU A 30 1.99 8.13 17.23
CA GLU A 30 3.10 8.30 18.20
C GLU A 30 4.08 7.11 18.26
N THR A 31 3.59 5.90 17.98
CA THR A 31 4.39 4.67 18.05
C THR A 31 4.62 4.01 16.69
N GLU A 32 4.03 4.53 15.61
CA GLU A 32 4.10 3.91 14.29
C GLU A 32 4.88 4.78 13.30
N LEU A 33 6.15 4.40 13.08
CA LEU A 33 6.95 4.86 11.96
C LEU A 33 6.62 4.03 10.72
N TRP A 34 6.16 4.68 9.65
CA TRP A 34 5.95 4.02 8.36
C TRP A 34 7.22 3.91 7.54
N GLY A 35 8.06 4.95 7.57
CA GLY A 35 9.31 5.00 6.83
C GLY A 35 9.92 6.40 6.84
N TYR A 36 10.79 6.68 5.88
CA TYR A 36 11.45 7.97 5.74
C TYR A 36 11.29 8.51 4.32
N ILE A 37 11.25 9.82 4.19
CA ILE A 37 11.39 10.53 2.93
C ILE A 37 12.57 11.48 3.02
N GLY A 38 13.32 11.61 1.94
CA GLY A 38 14.49 12.47 1.96
C GLY A 38 15.00 12.83 0.59
N CYS A 39 16.02 13.68 0.61
CA CYS A 39 16.77 14.10 -0.54
C CYS A 39 18.25 13.82 -0.32
N GLU A 40 18.93 13.43 -1.38
CA GLU A 40 20.34 13.05 -1.37
C GLU A 40 21.12 13.93 -2.36
N ALA A 41 22.37 14.25 -2.04
CA ALA A 41 23.28 14.92 -2.95
C ALA A 41 24.57 14.12 -3.09
N CYS A 42 24.85 13.64 -4.31
CA CYS A 42 26.02 12.81 -4.62
C CYS A 42 27.17 13.60 -5.26
N GLN A 43 26.89 14.75 -5.89
CA GLN A 43 27.92 15.53 -6.59
C GLN A 43 28.77 16.35 -5.61
N GLN A 44 28.14 17.06 -4.68
CA GLN A 44 28.80 17.85 -3.65
C GLN A 44 28.05 17.72 -2.32
N ALA A 45 28.79 17.72 -1.21
CA ALA A 45 28.18 17.86 0.11
C ALA A 45 27.53 19.25 0.18
N ARG A 46 26.25 19.29 0.56
CA ARG A 46 25.50 20.54 0.71
C ARG A 46 24.87 20.64 2.09
N VAL A 47 24.74 21.87 2.56
CA VAL A 47 23.93 22.20 3.74
C VAL A 47 22.50 22.40 3.25
N TRP A 48 21.57 21.71 3.88
CA TRP A 48 20.15 21.81 3.55
C TRP A 48 19.52 22.99 4.28
N SER A 49 18.71 23.76 3.56
CA SER A 49 18.04 24.93 4.14
C SER A 49 16.87 24.52 5.03
N THR A 50 16.50 25.41 5.96
CA THR A 50 15.28 25.24 6.77
C THR A 50 14.03 25.12 5.90
N HIS A 51 13.98 25.83 4.76
CA HIS A 51 12.85 25.76 3.83
C HIS A 51 12.72 24.37 3.19
N GLU A 52 13.82 23.75 2.79
CA GLU A 52 13.83 22.39 2.25
C GLU A 52 13.43 21.36 3.32
N HIS A 53 13.91 21.52 4.55
CA HIS A 53 13.48 20.70 5.68
C HIS A 53 11.98 20.85 5.94
N SER A 54 11.46 22.07 6.07
CA SER A 54 10.03 22.33 6.29
C SER A 54 9.17 21.79 5.15
N THR A 55 9.64 21.87 3.91
CA THR A 55 8.93 21.31 2.75
C THR A 55 8.84 19.79 2.84
N LEU A 56 9.95 19.12 3.17
CA LEU A 56 9.94 17.66 3.35
C LEU A 56 9.05 17.23 4.52
N VAL A 57 9.05 17.96 5.64
CA VAL A 57 8.14 17.68 6.77
C VAL A 57 6.69 17.79 6.32
N ALA A 58 6.30 18.86 5.62
CA ALA A 58 4.94 19.02 5.11
C ALA A 58 4.54 17.91 4.12
N LEU A 59 5.48 17.45 3.28
CA LEU A 59 5.25 16.29 2.41
C LEU A 59 5.08 14.99 3.21
N ALA A 60 5.89 14.78 4.26
CA ALA A 60 5.76 13.61 5.14
C ALA A 60 4.40 13.58 5.84
N ASP A 61 3.89 14.72 6.31
CA ASP A 61 2.56 14.84 6.93
C ASP A 61 1.43 14.55 5.93
N ASN A 62 1.59 15.00 4.68
CA ASN A 62 0.66 14.69 3.61
C ASN A 62 0.63 13.18 3.29
N PHE A 63 1.80 12.54 3.16
CA PHE A 63 1.87 11.09 2.95
C PHE A 63 1.28 10.32 4.12
N SER A 64 1.63 10.71 5.34
CA SER A 64 1.06 10.12 6.55
C SER A 64 -0.47 10.17 6.54
N SER A 65 -1.04 11.33 6.17
CA SER A 65 -2.49 11.51 6.05
C SER A 65 -3.11 10.65 4.95
N ALA A 66 -2.47 10.58 3.78
CA ALA A 66 -2.94 9.78 2.66
C ALA A 66 -2.92 8.27 2.98
N ILE A 67 -1.84 7.78 3.60
CA ILE A 67 -1.70 6.37 4.01
C ILE A 67 -2.76 6.01 5.05
N ARG A 68 -2.97 6.85 6.07
CA ARG A 68 -4.04 6.63 7.06
C ARG A 68 -5.42 6.60 6.41
N ARG A 69 -5.67 7.48 5.43
CA ARG A 69 -6.93 7.49 4.68
C ARG A 69 -7.11 6.19 3.89
N GLN A 70 -6.09 5.75 3.15
CA GLN A 70 -6.13 4.49 2.41
C GLN A 70 -6.43 3.30 3.32
N ARG A 71 -5.72 3.17 4.45
CA ARG A 71 -5.95 2.07 5.40
C ARG A 71 -7.37 2.08 5.98
N ARG A 72 -7.94 3.26 6.27
CA ARG A 72 -9.34 3.38 6.70
C ARG A 72 -10.31 2.97 5.60
N ASP A 73 -10.08 3.40 4.37
CA ASP A 73 -10.91 3.05 3.22
C ASP A 73 -10.88 1.52 2.99
N GLU A 74 -9.70 0.90 3.06
CA GLU A 74 -9.54 -0.56 2.97
C GLU A 74 -10.25 -1.31 4.10
N GLN A 75 -10.18 -0.81 5.33
CA GLN A 75 -10.91 -1.38 6.47
C GLN A 75 -12.43 -1.29 6.27
N ILE A 76 -12.94 -0.13 5.84
CA ILE A 76 -14.37 0.05 5.54
C ILE A 76 -14.81 -0.90 4.43
N GLN A 77 -14.02 -1.03 3.36
CA GLN A 77 -14.32 -1.97 2.28
C GLN A 77 -14.31 -3.41 2.76
N HIS A 78 -13.31 -3.81 3.54
CA HIS A 78 -13.25 -5.15 4.13
C HIS A 78 -14.48 -5.44 4.99
N GLN A 79 -14.89 -4.51 5.85
CA GLN A 79 -16.09 -4.64 6.68
C GLN A 79 -17.41 -4.67 5.87
N ALA A 80 -17.48 -3.96 4.74
CA ALA A 80 -18.65 -3.99 3.87
C ALA A 80 -18.79 -5.33 3.13
N PHE A 81 -17.66 -5.94 2.75
CA PHE A 81 -17.63 -7.18 1.96
C PHE A 81 -17.42 -8.45 2.76
N HIS A 82 -17.07 -8.37 4.05
CA HIS A 82 -16.89 -9.50 4.95
C HIS A 82 -17.76 -9.35 6.19
N ASP A 83 -18.41 -10.43 6.61
CA ASP A 83 -19.23 -10.46 7.83
C ASP A 83 -18.32 -10.36 9.07
N LEU A 84 -18.62 -9.40 9.96
CA LEU A 84 -17.79 -9.04 11.11
C LEU A 84 -17.73 -10.14 12.20
N LEU A 85 -18.66 -11.08 12.24
CA LEU A 85 -18.70 -12.19 13.21
C LEU A 85 -17.91 -13.41 12.72
N THR A 86 -17.67 -13.53 11.42
CA THR A 86 -17.10 -14.76 10.82
C THR A 86 -15.84 -14.53 9.96
N GLY A 87 -15.58 -13.29 9.52
CA GLY A 87 -14.50 -12.98 8.56
C GLY A 87 -14.76 -13.48 7.13
N LEU A 88 -15.90 -14.15 6.89
CA LEU A 88 -16.27 -14.70 5.60
C LEU A 88 -16.87 -13.63 4.68
N PRO A 89 -16.82 -13.80 3.35
CA PRO A 89 -17.52 -12.96 2.40
C PRO A 89 -18.99 -12.75 2.75
N ASN A 90 -19.42 -11.50 2.91
CA ASN A 90 -20.81 -11.16 3.16
C ASN A 90 -21.64 -11.35 1.87
N ARG A 91 -22.96 -11.44 2.00
CA ARG A 91 -23.94 -11.65 0.93
C ARG A 91 -23.77 -10.68 -0.26
N MET A 92 -23.31 -9.46 0.01
CA MET A 92 -23.00 -8.49 -1.04
C MET A 92 -21.82 -8.94 -1.92
N LEU A 93 -20.71 -9.39 -1.31
CA LEU A 93 -19.54 -9.92 -2.04
C LEU A 93 -19.88 -11.25 -2.73
N PHE A 94 -20.68 -12.10 -2.09
CA PHE A 94 -21.16 -13.36 -2.67
C PHE A 94 -21.98 -13.10 -3.95
N ASN A 95 -22.99 -12.23 -3.89
CA ASN A 95 -23.83 -11.91 -5.05
C ASN A 95 -23.06 -11.22 -6.19
N HIS A 96 -22.06 -10.40 -5.86
CA HIS A 96 -21.24 -9.71 -6.86
C HIS A 96 -20.23 -10.64 -7.57
N ARG A 97 -19.86 -11.76 -6.93
CA ARG A 97 -18.92 -12.73 -7.50
C ARG A 97 -19.57 -13.97 -8.08
N LEU A 98 -20.89 -14.14 -7.99
CA LEU A 98 -21.57 -15.21 -8.71
C LEU A 98 -21.33 -15.01 -10.21
N PRO A 99 -20.57 -15.89 -10.89
CA PRO A 99 -20.69 -15.95 -12.33
C PRO A 99 -22.13 -16.37 -12.58
N TRP A 100 -22.84 -15.62 -13.43
CA TRP A 100 -24.06 -16.16 -14.02
C TRP A 100 -23.69 -17.56 -14.55
N ARG A 101 -24.28 -18.61 -14.02
CA ARG A 101 -24.31 -19.89 -14.71
C ARG A 101 -25.74 -19.99 -15.15
N SER A 102 -25.96 -19.72 -16.44
CA SER A 102 -27.25 -20.02 -17.04
C SER A 102 -27.59 -21.47 -16.69
N PRO A 103 -28.81 -21.77 -16.21
CA PRO A 103 -29.19 -23.14 -15.96
C PRO A 103 -29.05 -23.88 -17.29
N ARG A 104 -28.14 -24.87 -17.34
CA ARG A 104 -28.07 -25.81 -18.47
C ARG A 104 -29.48 -26.35 -18.64
N ARG A 105 -30.18 -25.92 -19.70
CA ARG A 105 -31.42 -26.55 -20.12
C ARG A 105 -31.08 -28.03 -20.32
N ARG A 106 -31.66 -28.91 -19.51
CA ARG A 106 -31.75 -30.33 -19.88
C ARG A 106 -32.59 -30.35 -21.15
N THR A 107 -31.96 -30.56 -22.30
CA THR A 107 -32.68 -30.96 -23.50
C THR A 107 -33.31 -32.33 -23.21
N PRO A 108 -34.64 -32.49 -23.41
CA PRO A 108 -35.30 -33.79 -23.31
C PRO A 108 -34.64 -34.78 -24.27
N GLY A 109 -34.50 -36.04 -23.85
CA GLY A 109 -33.80 -37.09 -24.57
C GLY A 109 -34.23 -37.25 -26.03
N ALA A 110 -33.26 -37.30 -26.92
CA ALA A 110 -33.43 -37.87 -28.24
C ALA A 110 -33.53 -39.39 -28.07
N CYS A 111 -34.72 -39.94 -28.34
CA CYS A 111 -34.87 -41.36 -28.63
C CYS A 111 -34.32 -41.61 -30.05
N GLY A 112 -33.15 -42.21 -30.15
CA GLY A 112 -32.82 -43.11 -31.26
C GLY A 112 -32.82 -44.52 -30.65
N GLY A 113 -33.52 -45.52 -31.18
CA GLY A 113 -33.90 -45.73 -32.56
C GLY A 113 -33.10 -46.90 -33.10
N ASP A 114 -33.23 -48.06 -32.45
CA ASP A 114 -32.71 -49.35 -32.91
C ASP A 114 -33.84 -50.38 -32.72
N ASP A 115 -34.44 -50.84 -33.82
CA ASP A 115 -35.09 -52.15 -33.92
C ASP A 115 -35.29 -52.51 -35.41
N PHE A 116 -34.62 -53.61 -35.79
CA PHE A 116 -34.56 -54.36 -37.07
C PHE A 116 -33.72 -53.83 -38.23
#